data_AF-A0A381I801-F1
#
_entry.id   AF-A0A381I801-F1
#
_cell.length_a   1.000
_cell.length_b   1.000
_cell.length_c   1.000
_cell.angle_alpha   90.00
_cell.angle_beta   90.00
_cell.angle_gamma   90.00
#
_symmetry.space_group_name_H-M   'P 1'
#
loop_
_entity.id
_entity.type
_entity.pdbx_description
1 polymer ?
#
loop_
_entity_poly.entity_id
_entity_poly.type
_entity_poly.pdbx_seq_one_letter_code
_entity_poly.pdbx_strand_id
1 'polypeptide(L)'
;MFEHKIFKMDFAGRELSVEIGKICEMASGSCIVRYSDSMVMVNTTKSAKPRDGIDFFPLSVDYEEKLYSVGKIPGGFFKERRQAFRKSYTYIKIDR
;
A
#
# COMPACT_ATOMS: atom_id res chain seq x y z
N MET A 1 -16.86 2.80 15.33
CA MET A 1 -15.71 1.88 15.43
C MET A 1 -15.82 0.94 14.24
N PHE A 2 -14.86 0.95 13.32
CA PHE A 2 -14.95 0.07 12.15
C PHE A 2 -14.86 -1.39 12.60
N GLU A 3 -15.64 -2.26 11.98
CA GLU A 3 -15.65 -3.68 12.31
C GLU A 3 -14.32 -4.30 11.85
N HIS A 4 -13.53 -4.79 12.80
CA HIS A 4 -12.27 -5.43 12.51
C HIS A 4 -12.53 -6.83 11.95
N LYS A 5 -12.17 -7.05 10.68
CA LYS A 5 -12.36 -8.33 9.99
C LYS A 5 -11.04 -8.84 9.45
N ILE A 6 -10.80 -10.13 9.68
CA ILE A 6 -9.66 -10.86 9.12
C ILE A 6 -10.22 -11.94 8.20
N PHE A 7 -9.90 -11.83 6.92
CA PHE A 7 -10.16 -12.87 5.94
C PHE A 7 -8.89 -13.70 5.79
N LYS A 8 -9.05 -15.02 5.79
CA LYS A 8 -7.94 -15.96 5.60
C LYS A 8 -8.26 -16.89 4.44
N MET A 9 -7.24 -17.18 3.64
CA MET A 9 -7.34 -18.11 2.52
C MET A 9 -5.99 -18.78 2.32
N ASP A 10 -5.99 -20.08 2.06
CA ASP A 10 -4.79 -20.78 1.61
C ASP A 10 -4.58 -20.56 0.11
N PHE A 11 -3.46 -19.93 -0.26
CA PHE A 11 -3.11 -19.65 -1.64
C PHE A 11 -1.71 -20.16 -1.97
N ALA A 12 -1.64 -21.07 -2.94
CA ALA A 12 -0.39 -21.72 -3.39
C ALA A 12 0.43 -22.33 -2.22
N GLY A 13 -0.26 -22.96 -1.26
CA GLY A 13 0.37 -23.63 -0.12
C GLY A 13 0.87 -22.70 0.99
N ARG A 14 0.44 -21.43 1.00
CA ARG A 14 0.76 -20.46 2.07
C ARG A 14 -0.52 -19.71 2.48
N GLU A 15 -0.62 -19.37 3.76
CA GLU A 15 -1.73 -18.57 4.28
C GLU A 15 -1.63 -17.12 3.76
N LEU A 16 -2.66 -16.70 3.02
CA LEU A 16 -2.94 -15.31 2.69
C LEU A 16 -3.97 -14.79 3.69
N SER A 17 -3.64 -13.69 4.38
CA SER A 17 -4.58 -13.00 5.25
C SER A 17 -4.77 -11.55 4.84
N VAL A 18 -6.02 -11.09 4.90
CA VAL A 18 -6.42 -9.72 4.60
C VAL A 18 -7.15 -9.17 5.83
N GLU A 19 -6.58 -8.14 6.44
CA GLU A 19 -7.09 -7.48 7.64
C GLU A 19 -7.61 -6.09 7.27
N ILE A 20 -8.85 -5.79 7.67
CA ILE A 20 -9.55 -4.53 7.35
C ILE A 20 -10.07 -3.91 8.65
N GLY A 21 -10.07 -2.57 8.72
CA GLY A 21 -10.75 -1.81 9.78
C GLY A 21 -9.94 -1.59 11.06
N LYS A 22 -8.66 -1.96 11.12
CA LYS A 22 -7.80 -1.74 12.30
C LYS A 22 -7.04 -0.41 12.30
N ILE A 23 -6.57 0.03 11.13
CA ILE A 23 -5.65 1.16 10.98
C ILE A 23 -6.09 2.02 9.80
N CYS A 24 -5.80 3.32 9.87
CA CYS A 24 -6.13 4.31 8.85
C CYS A 24 -7.64 4.42 8.57
N GLU A 25 -8.44 4.54 9.64
CA GLU A 25 -9.90 4.70 9.56
C GLU A 25 -10.35 5.98 8.85
N MET A 26 -9.45 6.97 8.68
CA MET A 26 -9.72 8.20 7.92
C MET A 26 -9.59 8.01 6.40
N ALA A 27 -8.95 6.93 5.94
CA ALA A 27 -8.87 6.63 4.52
C ALA A 27 -10.21 6.08 4.01
N SER A 28 -10.54 6.32 2.74
CA SER A 28 -11.77 5.77 2.13
C SER A 28 -11.76 4.25 2.10
N GLY A 29 -10.58 3.65 1.97
CA GLY A 29 -10.34 2.22 2.11
C GLY A 29 -8.94 1.95 2.66
N SER A 30 -8.82 0.95 3.53
CA SER A 30 -7.56 0.53 4.14
C SER A 30 -7.57 -0.98 4.34
N CYS A 31 -6.54 -1.66 3.86
CA CYS A 31 -6.34 -3.08 4.11
C CYS A 31 -4.87 -3.41 4.34
N ILE A 32 -4.64 -4.40 5.20
CA ILE A 32 -3.33 -4.99 5.43
C ILE A 32 -3.38 -6.39 4.84
N VAL A 33 -2.54 -6.64 3.84
CA VAL A 33 -2.40 -7.95 3.21
C VAL A 33 -1.13 -8.58 3.73
N ARG A 34 -1.23 -9.80 4.26
CA ARG A 34 -0.07 -10.60 4.65
C ARG A 34 -0.06 -11.89 3.87
N TYR A 35 1.10 -12.22 3.34
CA TYR A 35 1.36 -13.49 2.69
C TYR A 35 2.58 -14.12 3.34
N SER A 36 2.33 -15.09 4.22
CA SER A 36 3.36 -15.66 5.10
C SER A 36 4.10 -14.54 5.88
N ASP A 37 5.40 -14.36 5.66
CA ASP A 37 6.23 -13.37 6.37
C ASP A 37 6.21 -11.97 5.73
N SER A 38 5.67 -11.83 4.52
CA SER A 38 5.57 -10.54 3.84
C SER A 38 4.27 -9.82 4.18
N MET A 39 4.35 -8.53 4.47
CA MET A 39 3.20 -7.67 4.75
C MET A 39 3.23 -6.44 3.85
N VAL A 40 2.07 -6.10 3.27
CA VAL A 40 1.85 -4.87 2.51
C VAL A 40 0.62 -4.17 3.09
N MET A 41 0.75 -2.86 3.28
CA MET A 41 -0.35 -1.99 3.70
C MET A 41 -0.80 -1.17 2.50
N VAL A 42 -2.10 -1.20 2.21
CA VAL A 42 -2.70 -0.53 1.06
C VAL A 42 -3.78 0.41 1.54
N ASN A 43 -3.69 1.66 1.11
CA ASN A 43 -4.60 2.74 1.47
C ASN A 43 -5.11 3.40 0.20
N THR A 44 -6.39 3.70 0.16
CA THR A 44 -7.02 4.38 -0.97
C THR A 44 -7.89 5.52 -0.46
N THR A 45 -7.75 6.67 -1.10
CA THR A 45 -8.55 7.86 -0.80
C THR A 45 -9.14 8.36 -2.10
N LYS A 46 -10.45 8.63 -2.10
CA LYS A 46 -11.15 9.22 -3.25
C LYS A 46 -11.75 10.56 -2.87
N SER A 47 -11.74 11.50 -3.81
CA SER A 47 -12.53 12.72 -3.68
C SER A 47 -14.02 12.40 -3.77
N ALA A 48 -14.85 13.13 -3.01
CA ALA A 48 -16.30 12.99 -3.07
C ALA A 48 -16.90 13.58 -4.36
N LYS A 49 -16.21 14.56 -4.97
CA LYS A 49 -16.65 15.22 -6.21
C LYS A 49 -15.56 15.10 -7.28
N PRO A 50 -15.94 14.84 -8.55
CA PRO A 50 -15.02 14.99 -9.66
C PRO A 50 -14.58 16.45 -9.74
N ARG A 51 -13.37 16.69 -10.21
CA ARG A 51 -12.84 18.05 -10.38
C ARG A 51 -13.27 18.56 -11.75
N ASP A 52 -13.88 19.74 -11.77
CA ASP A 52 -14.43 20.32 -12.99
C ASP A 52 -13.31 20.73 -13.95
N GLY A 53 -13.51 20.48 -15.26
CA GLY A 53 -12.59 20.90 -16.31
C GLY A 53 -11.41 19.97 -16.60
N ILE A 54 -11.48 18.70 -16.19
CA ILE A 54 -10.45 17.68 -16.50
C ILE A 54 -11.00 16.66 -17.50
N ASP A 55 -10.22 16.34 -18.52
CA ASP A 55 -10.53 15.32 -19.55
C ASP A 55 -9.86 13.95 -19.30
N PHE A 56 -9.06 13.83 -18.23
CA PHE A 56 -8.35 12.62 -17.82
C PHE A 56 -8.72 12.19 -16.40
N PHE A 57 -8.52 10.91 -16.08
CA PHE A 57 -8.72 10.38 -14.73
C PHE A 57 -7.44 10.56 -13.89
N PRO A 58 -7.42 11.45 -12.87
CA PRO A 58 -6.22 11.71 -12.09
C PRO A 58 -6.01 10.60 -11.05
N LEU A 59 -5.44 9.47 -11.49
CA LEU A 59 -4.98 8.40 -10.62
C LEU A 59 -3.50 8.59 -10.29
N SER A 60 -3.21 8.70 -8.99
CA SER A 60 -1.85 8.61 -8.48
C SER A 60 -1.77 7.36 -7.63
N VAL A 61 -0.84 6.48 -7.98
CA VAL A 61 -0.42 5.38 -7.11
C VAL A 61 0.81 5.89 -6.36
N ASP A 62 1.07 5.43 -5.15
CA ASP A 62 2.35 5.70 -4.49
C ASP A 62 2.82 4.40 -3.86
N TYR A 63 3.97 3.90 -4.33
CA TYR A 63 4.55 2.66 -3.83
C TYR A 63 5.81 2.95 -3.02
N GLU A 64 5.87 2.42 -1.80
CA GLU A 64 7.04 2.53 -0.94
C GLU A 64 7.47 1.19 -0.33
N GLU A 65 8.72 0.80 -0.64
CA GLU A 65 9.44 -0.24 0.09
C GLU A 65 10.22 0.39 1.25
N LYS A 66 9.88 0.00 2.47
CA LYS A 66 10.58 0.49 3.66
C LYS A 66 11.74 -0.43 4.01
N LEU A 67 12.91 0.14 4.31
CA LEU A 67 14.15 -0.64 4.56
C LEU A 67 14.08 -1.51 5.81
N TYR A 68 13.28 -1.08 6.79
CA TYR A 68 13.02 -1.87 7.98
C TYR A 68 12.32 -3.20 7.68
N SER A 69 11.62 -3.32 6.54
CA SER A 69 11.01 -4.59 6.11
C SER A 69 12.04 -5.69 5.84
N VAL A 70 13.32 -5.34 5.72
CA VAL A 70 14.44 -6.28 5.55
C VAL A 70 15.43 -6.18 6.73
N GLY A 71 15.04 -5.52 7.82
CA GLY A 71 15.89 -5.34 9.01
C GLY A 71 17.12 -4.43 8.79
N LYS A 72 17.14 -3.61 7.74
CA LYS A 72 18.28 -2.74 7.42
C LYS A 72 17.99 -1.29 7.83
N ILE A 73 18.95 -0.67 8.51
CA ILE A 73 18.96 0.76 8.77
C ILE A 73 19.54 1.46 7.52
N PRO A 74 18.91 2.54 7.01
CA PRO A 74 19.48 3.31 5.90
C PRO A 74 20.89 3.81 6.25
N GLY A 75 21.91 3.27 5.59
CA GLY A 75 23.29 3.73 5.68
C GLY A 75 23.56 4.83 4.66
N GLY A 76 23.72 6.07 5.12
CA GLY A 76 24.03 7.23 4.26
C GLY A 76 23.87 8.57 4.98
N PHE A 77 24.42 9.64 4.39
CA PHE A 77 24.36 11.02 4.93
C PHE A 77 22.92 11.54 5.02
N PHE A 78 22.06 11.10 4.10
CA PHE A 78 20.61 11.24 4.21
C PHE A 78 20.05 10.01 4.92
N LYS A 79 19.68 10.17 6.19
CA LYS A 79 18.96 9.16 6.98
C LYS A 79 17.53 8.91 6.48
N GLU A 80 17.09 9.70 5.50
CA GLU A 80 15.80 9.63 4.83
C GLU A 80 15.98 9.36 3.32
N ARG A 81 15.12 8.53 2.72
CA ARG A 81 15.32 8.06 1.34
C ARG A 81 15.08 9.18 0.32
N ARG A 82 16.02 9.39 -0.60
CA ARG A 82 15.80 10.11 -1.88
C ARG A 82 15.54 9.15 -3.06
N GLN A 83 14.48 9.47 -3.81
CA GLN A 83 14.01 9.11 -5.16
C GLN A 83 14.27 7.71 -5.78
N ALA A 84 13.25 6.84 -5.64
CA ALA A 84 12.47 6.13 -6.66
C ALA A 84 13.06 5.38 -7.89
N PHE A 85 14.35 5.06 -8.02
CA PHE A 85 14.80 4.32 -9.23
C PHE A 85 14.24 2.90 -9.40
N ARG A 86 14.05 2.12 -8.31
CA ARG A 86 13.52 0.74 -8.38
C ARG A 86 12.00 0.65 -8.22
N LYS A 87 11.34 1.75 -7.85
CA LYS A 87 9.89 1.78 -7.55
C LYS A 87 9.03 1.83 -8.81
N SER A 88 9.56 2.37 -9.91
CA SER A 88 8.77 2.70 -11.11
C SER A 88 8.12 1.48 -11.78
N TYR A 89 8.78 0.31 -11.78
CA TYR A 89 8.19 -0.89 -12.42
C TYR A 89 7.04 -1.48 -11.63
N THR A 90 7.15 -1.57 -10.29
CA THR A 90 6.05 -2.07 -9.45
C THR A 90 4.88 -1.10 -9.47
N TYR A 91 5.17 0.21 -9.47
CA TYR A 91 4.16 1.24 -9.67
C TYR A 91 3.35 1.02 -10.95
N ILE A 92 4.02 0.85 -12.10
CA ILE A 92 3.35 0.63 -13.39
C ILE A 92 2.49 -0.64 -13.38
N LYS A 93 2.91 -1.68 -12.66
CA LYS A 93 2.12 -2.93 -12.53
C LYS A 93 0.89 -2.80 -11.64
N ILE A 94 0.85 -1.81 -10.74
CA ILE A 94 -0.31 -1.53 -9.90
C ILE A 94 -1.31 -0.63 -10.65
N ASP A 95 -0.77 0.30 -11.45
CA ASP A 95 -1.56 1.25 -12.23
C ASP A 95 -2.20 0.63 -13.49
N ARG A 96 -1.53 -0.35 -14.11
CA ARG A 96 -1.96 -1.01 -15.34
C ARG A 96 -2.72 -2.31 -15.08
#